data_AF-A0A6B2LCU4-F1
#
_entry.id   AF-A0A6B2LCU4-F1
#
_cell.length_a   1.000
_cell.length_b   1.000
_cell.length_c   1.000
_cell.angle_alpha   90.00
_cell.angle_beta   90.00
_cell.angle_gamma   90.00
#
_symmetry.space_group_name_H-M   'P 1'
#
loop_
_entity.id
_entity.type
_entity.pdbx_description
1 polymer ?
#
loop_
_entity_poly.entity_id
_entity_poly.type
_entity_poly.pdbx_seq_one_letter_code
_entity_poly.pdbx_strand_id
1 'polypeptide(L)'
;MKLLETLKRDTLKEVARPFLPADDKVPNSKPVLIRRSIEKMEPNYKERLSEFSEDTLKLMLKDLDEDIPDSKDEQVDKLDAVACEFGLENFFSSFPAEKLKEISRSCGLKIKSESKNVILEHLIKLESFRPDKKKKKEKPEVEVVSKKKPKIKKGITAIDLQSHFLKSELVAYLREHDLETNGKKSFLIKCILCHLEDKPQPKKPGVYGKRKRKTKKQKEEEKKKRMAAIAKRKSVNGEKSEKAEKSEKTDKSEKSDKTDKSEKTEEERPAKKRNVEKEDKEKKTKERK
;
A
#
# COMPACT_ATOMS: atom_id res chain seq x y z
N MET A 1 -22.37 -3.30 -12.91
CA MET A 1 -21.70 -4.03 -11.81
C MET A 1 -20.37 -4.66 -12.24
N LYS A 2 -19.23 -4.15 -11.76
CA LYS A 2 -17.89 -4.67 -12.12
C LYS A 2 -17.57 -6.06 -11.57
N LEU A 3 -18.23 -6.48 -10.50
CA LEU A 3 -18.07 -7.81 -9.91
C LEU A 3 -18.32 -8.95 -10.92
N LEU A 4 -19.28 -8.79 -11.84
CA LEU A 4 -19.54 -9.82 -12.85
C LEU A 4 -18.43 -9.90 -13.91
N GLU A 5 -17.62 -8.86 -14.07
CA GLU A 5 -16.51 -8.87 -15.02
C GLU A 5 -15.35 -9.75 -14.54
N THR A 6 -15.20 -9.94 -13.22
CA THR A 6 -14.13 -10.74 -12.60
C THR A 6 -14.45 -12.24 -12.60
N LEU A 7 -15.72 -12.62 -12.57
CA LEU A 7 -16.16 -14.02 -12.60
C LEU A 7 -15.67 -14.79 -13.84
N LYS A 8 -15.44 -16.10 -13.69
CA LYS A 8 -15.11 -16.96 -14.83
C LYS A 8 -16.34 -17.14 -15.72
N ARG A 9 -16.09 -17.46 -16.98
CA ARG A 9 -17.16 -17.60 -17.98
C ARG A 9 -18.18 -18.66 -17.60
N ASP A 10 -17.73 -19.80 -17.08
CA ASP A 10 -18.62 -20.92 -16.79
C ASP A 10 -19.53 -20.60 -15.60
N THR A 11 -19.01 -19.92 -14.57
CA THR A 11 -19.80 -19.33 -13.48
C THR A 11 -20.81 -18.31 -13.99
N LEU A 12 -20.42 -17.44 -14.93
CA LEU A 12 -21.34 -16.49 -15.55
C LEU A 12 -22.46 -17.16 -16.35
N LYS A 13 -22.24 -18.37 -16.89
CA LYS A 13 -23.32 -19.14 -17.54
C LYS A 13 -24.36 -19.59 -16.52
N GLU A 14 -23.92 -20.05 -15.35
CA GLU A 14 -24.81 -20.44 -14.25
C GLU A 14 -25.58 -19.23 -13.70
N VAL A 15 -24.90 -18.09 -13.50
CA VAL A 15 -25.53 -16.83 -13.06
C VAL A 15 -26.53 -16.30 -14.08
N ALA A 16 -26.26 -16.44 -15.38
CA ALA A 16 -27.16 -15.97 -16.44
C ALA A 16 -28.33 -16.93 -16.70
N ARG A 17 -28.21 -18.22 -16.35
CA ARG A 17 -29.18 -19.27 -16.72
C ARG A 17 -30.61 -18.97 -16.24
N PRO A 18 -30.86 -18.53 -14.99
CA PRO A 18 -32.21 -18.20 -14.53
C PRO A 18 -32.88 -17.06 -15.29
N PHE A 19 -32.10 -16.25 -16.00
CA PHE A 19 -32.60 -15.08 -16.75
C PHE A 19 -32.83 -15.37 -18.23
N LEU A 20 -32.54 -16.58 -18.70
CA LEU A 20 -32.75 -16.99 -20.08
C LEU A 20 -34.13 -17.66 -20.22
N PRO A 21 -34.84 -17.41 -21.33
CA PRO A 21 -36.01 -18.23 -21.69
C PRO A 21 -35.62 -19.71 -21.75
N ALA A 22 -36.53 -20.60 -21.36
CA ALA A 22 -36.26 -22.04 -21.25
C ALA A 22 -35.70 -22.68 -22.54
N ASP A 23 -36.07 -22.13 -23.70
CA ASP A 23 -35.68 -22.64 -25.02
C ASP A 23 -34.47 -21.91 -25.63
N ASP A 24 -33.95 -20.86 -24.97
CA ASP A 24 -32.89 -20.03 -25.53
C ASP A 24 -31.50 -20.58 -25.19
N LYS A 25 -30.62 -20.66 -26.19
CA LYS A 25 -29.27 -21.18 -25.98
C LYS A 25 -28.47 -20.20 -25.12
N VAL A 26 -27.80 -20.73 -24.09
CA VAL A 26 -26.90 -19.93 -23.24
C VAL A 26 -25.82 -19.29 -24.11
N PRO A 27 -25.70 -17.93 -24.13
CA PRO A 27 -24.69 -17.27 -24.93
C PRO A 27 -23.27 -17.71 -24.54
N ASN A 28 -22.40 -17.90 -25.53
CA ASN A 28 -21.00 -18.26 -25.26
C ASN A 28 -20.09 -17.04 -25.03
N SER A 29 -20.58 -15.83 -25.32
CA SER A 29 -19.81 -14.59 -25.21
C SER A 29 -19.87 -14.02 -23.79
N LYS A 30 -18.70 -13.88 -23.13
CA LYS A 30 -18.59 -13.34 -21.76
C LYS A 30 -19.23 -11.93 -21.64
N PRO A 31 -18.95 -10.97 -22.54
CA PRO A 31 -19.60 -9.65 -22.51
C PRO A 31 -21.13 -9.70 -22.59
N VAL A 32 -21.68 -10.65 -23.37
CA VAL A 32 -23.14 -10.81 -23.52
C VAL A 32 -23.77 -11.35 -22.23
N LEU A 33 -23.12 -12.34 -21.60
CA LEU A 33 -23.54 -12.88 -20.31
C LEU A 33 -23.54 -11.78 -19.24
N ILE A 34 -22.46 -11.00 -19.15
CA ILE A 34 -22.35 -9.90 -18.18
C ILE A 34 -23.47 -8.88 -18.37
N ARG A 35 -23.69 -8.39 -19.60
CA ARG A 35 -24.73 -7.37 -19.86
C ARG A 35 -26.12 -7.86 -19.46
N ARG A 36 -26.49 -9.09 -19.84
CA ARG A 36 -27.78 -9.69 -19.49
C ARG A 36 -27.94 -9.88 -17.98
N SER A 37 -26.91 -10.38 -17.31
CA SER A 37 -26.92 -10.55 -15.85
C SER A 37 -27.03 -9.20 -15.12
N ILE A 38 -26.34 -8.15 -15.59
CA ILE A 38 -26.46 -6.80 -15.02
C ILE A 38 -27.90 -6.31 -15.14
N GLU A 39 -28.47 -6.30 -16.35
CA GLU A 39 -29.82 -5.78 -16.61
C GLU A 39 -30.90 -6.41 -15.70
N LYS A 40 -30.73 -7.70 -15.37
CA LYS A 40 -31.68 -8.45 -14.54
C LYS A 40 -31.41 -8.37 -13.04
N MET A 41 -30.16 -8.17 -12.65
CA MET A 41 -29.76 -8.10 -11.24
C MET A 41 -29.71 -6.69 -10.66
N GLU A 42 -29.50 -5.65 -11.49
CA GLU A 42 -29.33 -4.26 -11.05
C GLU A 42 -30.53 -3.66 -10.28
N PRO A 43 -31.80 -4.02 -10.57
CA PRO A 43 -32.93 -3.45 -9.83
C PRO A 43 -32.94 -3.83 -8.35
N ASN A 44 -32.60 -5.10 -8.01
CA ASN A 44 -32.63 -5.65 -6.64
C ASN A 44 -31.54 -6.73 -6.49
N TYR A 45 -30.27 -6.34 -6.45
CA TYR A 45 -29.14 -7.29 -6.50
C TYR A 45 -29.17 -8.34 -5.39
N LYS A 46 -29.32 -7.92 -4.13
CA LYS A 46 -29.32 -8.82 -2.98
C LYS A 46 -30.46 -9.84 -3.02
N GLU A 47 -31.67 -9.40 -3.37
CA GLU A 47 -32.82 -10.30 -3.51
C GLU A 47 -32.58 -11.33 -4.62
N ARG A 48 -32.00 -10.89 -5.75
CA ARG A 48 -31.63 -11.79 -6.85
C ARG A 48 -30.55 -12.78 -6.46
N LEU A 49 -29.61 -12.40 -5.59
CA LEU A 49 -28.64 -13.35 -5.03
C LEU A 49 -29.34 -14.48 -4.25
N SER A 50 -30.35 -14.16 -3.46
CA SER A 50 -31.13 -15.14 -2.69
C SER A 50 -31.88 -16.15 -3.55
N GLU A 51 -32.18 -15.82 -4.81
CA GLU A 51 -32.85 -16.73 -5.76
C GLU A 51 -31.92 -17.82 -6.32
N PHE A 52 -30.59 -17.65 -6.27
CA PHE A 52 -29.65 -18.65 -6.78
C PHE A 52 -29.53 -19.88 -5.88
N SER A 53 -29.09 -21.00 -6.47
CA SER A 53 -28.69 -22.19 -5.72
C SER A 53 -27.42 -21.93 -4.91
N GLU A 54 -27.26 -22.63 -3.78
CA GLU A 54 -26.03 -22.57 -2.98
C GLU A 54 -24.79 -22.87 -3.82
N ASP A 55 -24.86 -23.86 -4.71
CA ASP A 55 -23.73 -24.23 -5.57
C ASP A 55 -23.30 -23.06 -6.47
N THR A 56 -24.25 -22.28 -6.97
CA THR A 56 -23.96 -21.09 -7.80
C THR A 56 -23.29 -20.01 -6.96
N LEU A 57 -23.78 -19.76 -5.74
CA LEU A 57 -23.19 -18.77 -4.82
C LEU A 57 -21.77 -19.18 -4.40
N LYS A 58 -21.55 -20.47 -4.09
CA LYS A 58 -20.22 -21.03 -3.80
C LYS A 58 -19.26 -20.89 -4.98
N LEU A 59 -19.73 -21.12 -6.22
CA LEU A 59 -18.94 -20.90 -7.42
C LEU A 59 -18.55 -19.43 -7.60
N MET A 60 -19.47 -18.49 -7.34
CA MET A 60 -19.18 -17.06 -7.41
C MET A 60 -18.12 -16.64 -6.38
N LEU A 61 -18.29 -17.04 -5.11
CA LEU A 61 -17.32 -16.74 -4.05
C LEU A 61 -15.94 -17.36 -4.35
N LYS A 62 -15.92 -18.59 -4.85
CA LYS A 62 -14.67 -19.27 -5.26
C LYS A 62 -13.97 -18.56 -6.41
N ASP A 63 -14.71 -17.99 -7.36
CA ASP A 63 -14.13 -17.22 -8.47
C ASP A 63 -13.59 -15.86 -8.03
N LEU A 64 -14.11 -15.33 -6.93
CA LEU A 64 -13.66 -14.08 -6.31
C LEU A 64 -12.53 -14.30 -5.30
N ASP A 65 -12.08 -15.55 -5.11
CA ASP A 65 -11.10 -15.94 -4.08
C ASP A 65 -11.51 -15.52 -2.65
N GLU A 66 -12.81 -15.53 -2.37
CA GLU A 66 -13.39 -15.22 -1.06
C GLU A 66 -13.67 -16.49 -0.24
N ASP A 67 -13.70 -16.33 1.09
CA ASP A 67 -14.14 -17.38 1.99
C ASP A 67 -15.59 -17.78 1.68
N ILE A 68 -15.88 -19.08 1.77
CA ILE A 68 -17.19 -19.65 1.47
C ILE A 68 -17.88 -19.99 2.81
N PRO A 69 -18.89 -19.20 3.23
CA PRO A 69 -19.66 -19.50 4.42
C PRO A 69 -20.49 -20.78 4.26
N ASP A 70 -20.84 -21.40 5.39
CA ASP A 70 -21.61 -22.65 5.39
C ASP A 70 -23.08 -22.41 5.04
N SER A 71 -23.67 -21.28 5.47
CA SER A 71 -25.07 -20.97 5.23
C SER A 71 -25.29 -20.16 3.94
N LYS A 72 -26.41 -20.43 3.26
CA LYS A 72 -26.80 -19.71 2.04
C LYS A 72 -26.96 -18.20 2.29
N ASP A 73 -27.58 -17.82 3.40
CA ASP A 73 -27.83 -16.41 3.73
C ASP A 73 -26.51 -15.65 3.95
N GLU A 74 -25.54 -16.26 4.65
CA GLU A 74 -24.20 -15.68 4.80
C GLU A 74 -23.45 -15.58 3.47
N GLN A 75 -23.61 -16.55 2.56
CA GLN A 75 -23.05 -16.46 1.20
C GLN A 75 -23.62 -15.27 0.42
N VAL A 76 -24.93 -15.04 0.52
CA VAL A 76 -25.61 -13.88 -0.10
C VAL A 76 -25.09 -12.57 0.50
N ASP A 77 -25.05 -12.46 1.82
CA ASP A 77 -24.54 -11.27 2.52
C ASP A 77 -23.08 -10.98 2.16
N LYS A 78 -22.26 -12.03 2.06
CA LYS A 78 -20.86 -11.90 1.66
C LYS A 78 -20.72 -11.40 0.22
N LEU A 79 -21.48 -11.96 -0.73
CA LEU A 79 -21.48 -11.50 -2.13
C LEU A 79 -22.02 -10.07 -2.29
N ASP A 80 -23.00 -9.69 -1.46
CA ASP A 80 -23.53 -8.33 -1.41
C ASP A 80 -22.47 -7.33 -0.91
N ALA A 81 -21.77 -7.67 0.19
CA ALA A 81 -20.68 -6.87 0.71
C ALA A 81 -19.55 -6.71 -0.32
N VAL A 82 -19.13 -7.79 -0.98
CA VAL A 82 -18.08 -7.74 -2.01
C VAL A 82 -18.54 -6.90 -3.21
N ALA A 83 -19.79 -7.03 -3.66
CA ALA A 83 -20.32 -6.19 -4.73
C ALA A 83 -20.34 -4.70 -4.37
N CYS A 84 -20.68 -4.37 -3.12
CA CYS A 84 -20.61 -3.02 -2.59
C CYS A 84 -19.17 -2.49 -2.60
N GLU A 85 -18.19 -3.27 -2.17
CA GLU A 85 -16.77 -2.90 -2.20
C GLU A 85 -16.30 -2.59 -3.62
N PHE A 86 -16.59 -3.46 -4.60
CA PHE A 86 -16.26 -3.22 -6.02
C PHE A 86 -16.97 -1.97 -6.57
N GLY A 87 -18.22 -1.73 -6.17
CA GLY A 87 -18.99 -0.56 -6.56
C GLY A 87 -18.37 0.73 -6.03
N LEU A 88 -18.01 0.75 -4.74
CA LEU A 88 -17.36 1.87 -4.09
C LEU A 88 -15.96 2.11 -4.65
N GLU A 89 -15.16 1.06 -4.89
CA GLU A 89 -13.87 1.17 -5.57
C GLU A 89 -14.02 1.83 -6.93
N ASN A 90 -14.97 1.37 -7.74
CA ASN A 90 -15.20 1.95 -9.04
C ASN A 90 -15.61 3.43 -8.95
N PHE A 91 -16.53 3.75 -8.05
CA PHE A 91 -16.99 5.12 -7.82
C PHE A 91 -15.83 6.03 -7.38
N PHE A 92 -15.10 5.65 -6.32
CA PHE A 92 -13.99 6.44 -5.78
C PHE A 92 -12.78 6.49 -6.72
N SER A 93 -12.57 5.47 -7.57
CA SER A 93 -11.48 5.47 -8.55
C SER A 93 -11.61 6.59 -9.58
N SER A 94 -12.81 7.15 -9.79
CA SER A 94 -13.02 8.28 -10.69
C SER A 94 -12.51 9.61 -10.14
N PHE A 95 -12.33 9.72 -8.81
CA PHE A 95 -11.93 10.97 -8.17
C PHE A 95 -10.40 11.16 -8.15
N PRO A 96 -9.92 12.41 -8.18
CA PRO A 96 -8.52 12.73 -7.93
C PRO A 96 -8.16 12.50 -6.45
N ALA A 97 -6.86 12.29 -6.17
CA ALA A 97 -6.38 11.97 -4.83
C ALA A 97 -6.71 13.05 -3.78
N GLU A 98 -6.80 14.32 -4.18
CA GLU A 98 -7.15 15.44 -3.30
C GLU A 98 -8.58 15.33 -2.77
N LYS A 99 -9.55 15.08 -3.67
CA LYS A 99 -10.96 14.86 -3.29
C LYS A 99 -11.10 13.62 -2.43
N LEU A 100 -10.36 12.54 -2.72
CA LEU A 100 -10.38 11.34 -1.88
C LEU A 100 -9.86 11.62 -0.46
N LYS A 101 -8.84 12.46 -0.29
CA LYS A 101 -8.37 12.90 1.04
C LYS A 101 -9.41 13.73 1.77
N GLU A 102 -10.11 14.61 1.05
CA GLU A 102 -11.18 15.42 1.63
C GLU A 102 -12.34 14.54 2.11
N ILE A 103 -12.84 13.63 1.27
CA ILE A 103 -13.88 12.66 1.63
C ILE A 103 -13.42 11.81 2.83
N SER A 104 -12.16 11.34 2.82
CA SER A 104 -11.59 10.59 3.94
C SER A 104 -11.63 11.38 5.25
N ARG A 105 -11.31 12.68 5.21
CA ARG A 105 -11.38 13.56 6.40
C ARG A 105 -12.82 13.76 6.87
N SER A 106 -13.77 13.93 5.95
CA SER A 106 -15.20 14.02 6.26
C SER A 106 -15.73 12.75 6.92
N CYS A 107 -15.19 11.58 6.54
CA CYS A 107 -15.46 10.29 7.19
C CYS A 107 -14.67 10.09 8.50
N GLY A 108 -13.92 11.07 8.98
CA GLY A 108 -13.13 10.97 10.22
C GLY A 108 -11.79 10.20 10.08
N LEU A 109 -11.40 9.83 8.86
CA LEU A 109 -10.17 9.09 8.58
C LEU A 109 -8.97 10.03 8.43
N LYS A 110 -7.88 9.73 9.15
CA LYS A 110 -6.62 10.51 9.08
C LYS A 110 -5.57 9.79 8.23
N ILE A 111 -5.66 9.95 6.91
CA ILE A 111 -4.73 9.31 5.96
C ILE A 111 -3.59 10.27 5.60
N LYS A 112 -2.34 9.85 5.88
CA LYS A 112 -1.12 10.63 5.59
C LYS A 112 -0.46 10.27 4.25
N SER A 113 -0.98 9.28 3.54
CA SER A 113 -0.45 8.82 2.26
C SER A 113 -0.76 9.80 1.13
N GLU A 114 0.11 9.87 0.14
CA GLU A 114 -0.11 10.58 -1.13
C GLU A 114 -0.56 9.64 -2.25
N SER A 115 -0.45 8.32 -2.04
CA SER A 115 -0.89 7.34 -3.02
C SER A 115 -2.41 7.25 -3.07
N LYS A 116 -2.97 7.47 -4.27
CA LYS A 116 -4.41 7.34 -4.54
C LYS A 116 -4.95 5.98 -4.12
N ASN A 117 -4.26 4.90 -4.47
CA ASN A 117 -4.69 3.54 -4.19
C ASN A 117 -4.76 3.28 -2.67
N VAL A 118 -3.76 3.76 -1.92
CA VAL A 118 -3.75 3.61 -0.45
C VAL A 118 -4.91 4.39 0.17
N ILE A 119 -5.17 5.62 -0.30
CA ILE A 119 -6.30 6.42 0.22
C ILE A 119 -7.63 5.73 -0.08
N LEU A 120 -7.78 5.18 -1.28
CA LEU A 120 -8.99 4.51 -1.74
C LEU A 120 -9.26 3.22 -0.95
N GLU A 121 -8.25 2.37 -0.73
CA GLU A 121 -8.39 1.16 0.09
C GLU A 121 -8.85 1.50 1.52
N HIS A 122 -8.24 2.50 2.15
CA HIS A 122 -8.63 2.95 3.49
C HIS A 122 -10.02 3.56 3.54
N LEU A 123 -10.44 4.23 2.47
CA LEU A 123 -11.77 4.81 2.37
C LEU A 123 -12.85 3.72 2.24
N ILE A 124 -12.61 2.69 1.43
CA ILE A 124 -13.55 1.57 1.23
C ILE A 124 -13.69 0.76 2.52
N LYS A 125 -12.57 0.43 3.17
CA LYS A 125 -12.57 -0.35 4.42
C LYS A 125 -13.01 0.47 5.64
N LEU A 126 -13.21 1.78 5.48
CA LEU A 126 -13.41 2.74 6.58
C LEU A 126 -12.34 2.63 7.67
N GLU A 127 -11.14 2.17 7.29
CA GLU A 127 -10.03 1.99 8.20
C GLU A 127 -9.20 3.26 8.24
N SER A 128 -9.10 3.87 9.42
CA SER A 128 -8.16 4.98 9.58
C SER A 128 -6.75 4.45 9.29
N PHE A 129 -6.03 5.07 8.34
CA PHE A 129 -4.60 4.79 8.19
C PHE A 129 -3.86 5.23 9.44
N ARG A 130 -3.76 4.33 10.40
CA ARG A 130 -2.62 4.31 11.30
C ARG A 130 -1.54 3.63 10.47
N PRO A 131 -0.45 4.30 10.06
CA PRO A 131 0.70 3.54 9.61
C PRO A 131 0.94 2.53 10.71
N ASP A 132 0.99 1.25 10.36
CA ASP A 132 1.42 0.21 11.28
C ASP A 132 2.64 0.79 11.99
N LYS A 133 2.46 1.16 13.27
CA LYS A 133 3.59 1.18 14.17
C LYS A 133 4.00 -0.27 14.08
N LYS A 134 4.97 -0.60 13.21
CA LYS A 134 5.68 -1.88 13.14
C LYS A 134 5.51 -2.44 14.53
N LYS A 135 4.72 -3.53 14.70
CA LYS A 135 4.42 -4.11 16.01
C LYS A 135 5.66 -3.85 16.81
N LYS A 136 5.60 -2.91 17.77
CA LYS A 136 6.75 -2.68 18.64
C LYS A 136 6.96 -4.09 19.11
N LYS A 137 8.08 -4.73 18.71
CA LYS A 137 8.55 -5.92 19.41
C LYS A 137 8.29 -5.56 20.85
N GLU A 138 7.49 -6.36 21.56
CA GLU A 138 7.31 -6.18 23.00
C GLU A 138 8.65 -5.70 23.49
N LYS A 139 8.68 -4.48 24.05
CA LYS A 139 9.92 -4.05 24.67
C LYS A 139 10.24 -5.23 25.57
N PRO A 140 11.37 -5.94 25.40
CA PRO A 140 11.75 -6.91 26.40
C PRO A 140 11.66 -6.14 27.71
N GLU A 141 11.02 -6.73 28.72
CA GLU A 141 10.98 -6.16 30.05
C GLU A 141 12.36 -5.56 30.30
N VAL A 142 12.40 -4.26 30.57
CA VAL A 142 13.66 -3.60 30.86
C VAL A 142 14.04 -4.17 32.22
N GLU A 143 14.71 -5.31 32.21
CA GLU A 143 15.30 -5.92 33.39
C GLU A 143 16.17 -4.85 34.00
N VAL A 144 15.77 -4.43 35.19
CA VAL A 144 16.36 -3.34 35.93
C VAL A 144 17.83 -3.66 36.11
N VAL A 145 18.71 -2.83 35.54
CA VAL A 145 20.15 -2.95 35.73
C VAL A 145 20.43 -2.99 37.23
N SER A 146 21.10 -4.03 37.70
CA SER A 146 21.44 -4.14 39.12
C SER A 146 22.20 -2.89 39.58
N LYS A 147 21.89 -2.34 40.75
CA LYS A 147 22.55 -1.11 41.25
C LYS A 147 24.01 -1.36 41.69
N LYS A 148 24.39 -2.61 41.91
CA LYS A 148 25.72 -3.04 42.37
C LYS A 148 26.27 -4.09 41.42
N LYS A 149 27.58 -4.07 41.18
CA LYS A 149 28.28 -5.05 40.34
C LYS A 149 27.98 -6.48 40.82
N PRO A 150 27.20 -7.28 40.07
CA PRO A 150 26.85 -8.63 40.49
C PRO A 150 28.05 -9.58 40.30
N LYS A 151 28.03 -10.75 40.94
CA LYS A 151 29.03 -11.82 40.69
C LYS A 151 28.62 -12.61 39.44
N ILE A 152 29.58 -12.99 38.59
CA ILE A 152 29.32 -13.81 37.40
C ILE A 152 28.95 -15.23 37.85
N LYS A 153 27.64 -15.54 37.83
CA LYS A 153 27.05 -16.84 38.24
C LYS A 153 25.82 -17.14 37.37
N LYS A 154 25.31 -18.38 37.42
CA LYS A 154 24.07 -18.78 36.73
C LYS A 154 22.93 -17.81 37.07
N GLY A 155 22.25 -17.29 36.06
CA GLY A 155 21.17 -16.30 36.19
C GLY A 155 21.59 -14.82 36.06
N ILE A 156 22.87 -14.51 35.81
CA ILE A 156 23.29 -13.13 35.49
C ILE A 156 22.74 -12.69 34.13
N THR A 157 22.25 -11.46 34.05
CA THR A 157 21.68 -10.94 32.80
C THR A 157 22.76 -10.42 31.85
N ALA A 158 22.48 -10.43 30.54
CA ALA A 158 23.36 -9.81 29.54
C ALA A 158 23.57 -8.31 29.81
N ILE A 159 22.55 -7.65 30.37
CA ILE A 159 22.55 -6.23 30.68
C ILE A 159 23.50 -5.93 31.84
N ASP A 160 23.52 -6.78 32.86
CA ASP A 160 24.45 -6.65 33.99
C ASP A 160 25.91 -6.84 33.55
N LEU A 161 26.18 -7.85 32.72
CA LEU A 161 27.50 -8.06 32.14
C LEU A 161 27.93 -6.90 31.24
N GLN A 162 27.00 -6.30 30.51
CA GLN A 162 27.28 -5.16 29.65
C GLN A 162 27.56 -3.87 30.46
N SER A 163 26.88 -3.69 31.59
CA SER A 163 26.91 -2.44 32.36
C SER A 163 28.03 -2.40 33.41
N HIS A 164 28.29 -3.52 34.11
CA HIS A 164 29.17 -3.54 35.28
C HIS A 164 30.57 -4.11 35.05
N PHE A 165 30.79 -4.80 33.93
CA PHE A 165 32.05 -5.47 33.65
C PHE A 165 32.78 -4.83 32.49
N LEU A 166 34.09 -4.62 32.64
CA LEU A 166 34.93 -4.17 31.54
C LEU A 166 35.29 -5.34 30.63
N LYS A 167 35.67 -5.05 29.38
CA LYS A 167 36.10 -6.09 28.44
C LYS A 167 37.25 -6.92 29.01
N SER A 168 38.21 -6.29 29.68
CA SER A 168 39.36 -6.95 30.33
C SER A 168 38.91 -7.98 31.38
N GLU A 169 37.92 -7.64 32.20
CA GLU A 169 37.38 -8.52 33.24
C GLU A 169 36.63 -9.71 32.65
N LEU A 170 35.86 -9.50 31.59
CA LEU A 170 35.20 -10.58 30.86
C LEU A 170 36.22 -11.52 30.20
N VAL A 171 37.33 -10.99 29.68
CA VAL A 171 38.43 -11.79 29.12
C VAL A 171 39.14 -12.59 30.22
N ALA A 172 39.38 -12.01 31.39
CA ALA A 172 39.97 -12.71 32.53
C ALA A 172 39.11 -13.91 32.95
N TYR A 173 37.80 -13.69 33.12
CA TYR A 173 36.85 -14.75 33.43
C TYR A 173 36.81 -15.84 32.35
N LEU A 174 36.75 -15.46 31.07
CA LEU A 174 36.77 -16.43 29.97
C LEU A 174 38.09 -17.23 29.93
N ARG A 175 39.22 -16.65 30.33
CA ARG A 175 40.51 -17.33 30.41
C ARG A 175 40.57 -18.30 31.60
N GLU A 176 40.02 -17.94 32.74
CA GLU A 176 39.93 -18.81 33.94
C GLU A 176 39.07 -20.05 33.69
N HIS A 177 38.13 -19.96 32.74
CA HIS A 177 37.20 -21.03 32.37
C HIS A 177 37.53 -21.73 31.02
N ASP A 178 38.72 -21.49 30.44
CA ASP A 178 39.17 -22.06 29.16
C ASP A 178 38.22 -21.84 27.96
N LEU A 179 37.63 -20.64 27.86
CA LEU A 179 36.69 -20.25 26.82
C LEU A 179 37.31 -19.28 25.79
N GLU A 180 36.64 -19.10 24.64
CA GLU A 180 37.12 -18.17 23.61
C GLU A 180 37.16 -16.70 24.08
N THR A 181 38.36 -16.14 24.17
CA THR A 181 38.61 -14.76 24.61
C THR A 181 38.63 -13.72 23.47
N ASN A 182 38.57 -14.17 22.22
CA ASN A 182 38.73 -13.32 21.04
C ASN A 182 37.39 -12.79 20.52
N GLY A 183 37.14 -11.49 20.67
CA GLY A 183 35.98 -10.85 20.08
C GLY A 183 35.65 -9.45 20.61
N LYS A 184 34.48 -8.96 20.19
CA LYS A 184 33.85 -7.75 20.75
C LYS A 184 33.24 -8.06 22.12
N LYS A 185 33.09 -7.06 22.99
CA LYS A 185 32.51 -7.22 24.34
C LYS A 185 31.19 -8.00 24.32
N SER A 186 30.29 -7.69 23.37
CA SER A 186 29.02 -8.39 23.19
C SER A 186 29.14 -9.87 22.83
N PHE A 187 30.22 -10.28 22.16
CA PHE A 187 30.52 -11.69 21.89
C PHE A 187 30.98 -12.40 23.17
N LEU A 188 31.89 -11.77 23.92
CA LEU A 188 32.37 -12.30 25.20
C LEU A 188 31.22 -12.52 26.20
N ILE A 189 30.28 -11.56 26.28
CA ILE A 189 29.07 -11.68 27.12
C ILE A 189 28.25 -12.91 26.71
N LYS A 190 28.05 -13.13 25.40
CA LYS A 190 27.33 -14.32 24.92
C LYS A 190 28.07 -15.61 25.27
N CYS A 191 29.39 -15.65 25.15
CA CYS A 191 30.18 -16.83 25.54
C CYS A 191 30.02 -17.15 27.03
N ILE A 192 30.05 -16.12 27.89
CA ILE A 192 29.86 -16.27 29.34
C ILE A 192 28.44 -16.79 29.65
N LEU A 193 27.40 -16.20 29.05
CA LEU A 193 26.02 -16.65 29.25
C LEU A 193 25.82 -18.09 28.76
N CYS A 194 26.35 -18.44 27.59
CA CYS A 194 26.30 -19.81 27.08
C CYS A 194 27.01 -20.80 28.01
N HIS A 195 28.18 -20.42 28.56
CA HIS A 195 28.90 -21.27 29.52
C HIS A 195 28.12 -21.46 30.81
N LEU A 196 27.51 -20.40 31.36
CA LEU A 196 26.73 -20.47 32.60
C LEU A 196 25.41 -21.25 32.43
N GLU A 197 24.84 -21.27 31.22
CA GLU A 197 23.62 -22.00 30.88
C GLU A 197 23.88 -23.40 30.29
N ASP A 198 25.13 -23.88 30.30
CA ASP A 198 25.55 -25.16 29.71
C ASP A 198 25.15 -25.32 28.22
N LYS A 199 25.10 -24.21 27.48
CA LYS A 199 24.74 -24.13 26.05
C LYS A 199 25.98 -24.09 25.15
N PRO A 200 25.88 -24.57 23.90
CA PRO A 200 26.99 -24.54 22.95
C PRO A 200 27.45 -23.10 22.66
N GLN A 201 28.77 -22.90 22.54
CA GLN A 201 29.35 -21.58 22.31
C GLN A 201 28.88 -20.95 20.97
N PRO A 202 28.68 -19.62 20.93
CA PRO A 202 28.28 -18.94 19.71
C PRO A 202 29.40 -19.00 18.66
N LYS A 203 29.08 -19.48 17.45
CA LYS A 203 30.00 -19.43 16.31
C LYS A 203 30.35 -17.98 15.99
N LYS A 204 31.64 -17.68 15.73
CA LYS A 204 32.08 -16.35 15.30
C LYS A 204 31.24 -15.91 14.09
N PRO A 205 30.76 -14.65 14.03
CA PRO A 205 30.11 -14.15 12.84
C PRO A 205 31.13 -14.18 11.69
N GLY A 206 30.99 -15.16 10.81
CA GLY A 206 31.78 -15.25 9.60
C GLY A 206 31.61 -13.94 8.83
N VAL A 207 32.71 -13.42 8.29
CA VAL A 207 32.71 -12.27 7.40
C VAL A 207 31.91 -12.65 6.16
N TYR A 208 30.60 -12.40 6.18
CA TYR A 208 29.73 -12.60 5.03
C TYR A 208 30.28 -11.77 3.87
N GLY A 209 30.51 -12.47 2.76
CA GLY A 209 31.37 -12.05 1.67
C GLY A 209 31.12 -10.65 1.12
N LYS A 210 32.21 -10.03 0.67
CA LYS A 210 32.23 -8.78 -0.10
C LYS A 210 31.17 -8.86 -1.22
N ARG A 211 30.07 -8.10 -1.08
CA ARG A 211 29.17 -7.80 -2.22
C ARG A 211 30.01 -7.12 -3.30
N LYS A 212 30.32 -7.82 -4.40
CA LYS A 212 30.95 -7.21 -5.58
C LYS A 212 30.01 -6.11 -6.11
N ARG A 213 30.43 -4.85 -6.01
CA ARG A 213 29.79 -3.73 -6.73
C ARG A 213 29.90 -4.02 -8.23
N LYS A 214 28.76 -4.14 -8.94
CA LYS A 214 28.75 -4.22 -10.41
C LYS A 214 29.35 -2.93 -10.99
N THR A 215 30.27 -3.06 -11.92
CA THR A 215 30.94 -1.93 -12.60
C THR A 215 29.99 -1.20 -13.55
N LYS A 216 30.24 0.11 -13.75
CA LYS A 216 29.42 1.05 -14.55
C LYS A 216 29.09 0.51 -15.96
N LYS A 217 30.00 -0.28 -16.54
CA LYS A 217 29.88 -0.92 -17.86
C LYS A 217 28.73 -1.94 -17.94
N GLN A 218 28.48 -2.72 -16.87
CA GLN A 218 27.38 -3.69 -16.84
C GLN A 218 26.00 -3.04 -16.71
N LYS A 219 25.90 -1.88 -16.04
CA LYS A 219 24.64 -1.11 -15.96
C LYS A 219 24.23 -0.49 -17.30
N GLU A 220 25.21 -0.14 -18.14
CA GLU A 220 24.97 0.52 -19.42
C GLU A 220 24.53 -0.48 -20.50
N GLU A 221 25.08 -1.69 -20.50
CA GLU A 221 24.67 -2.77 -21.40
C GLU A 221 23.25 -3.27 -21.09
N GLU A 222 22.88 -3.33 -19.80
CA GLU A 222 21.53 -3.71 -19.37
C GLU A 222 20.48 -2.63 -19.73
N LYS A 223 20.87 -1.35 -19.70
CA LYS A 223 20.02 -0.24 -20.20
C LYS A 223 19.82 -0.31 -21.72
N LYS A 224 20.87 -0.62 -22.50
CA LYS A 224 20.75 -0.77 -23.96
C LYS A 224 19.87 -1.96 -24.35
N LYS A 225 19.98 -3.10 -23.65
CA LYS A 225 19.10 -4.27 -23.88
C LYS A 225 17.62 -3.98 -23.57
N ARG A 226 17.34 -3.20 -22.51
CA ARG A 226 15.96 -2.77 -22.19
C ARG A 226 15.38 -1.82 -23.23
N MET A 227 16.17 -0.88 -23.75
CA MET A 227 15.71 0.05 -24.78
C MET A 227 15.41 -0.65 -26.12
N ALA A 228 16.25 -1.62 -26.51
CA ALA A 228 16.03 -2.40 -27.73
C ALA A 228 14.75 -3.26 -27.69
N ALA A 229 14.39 -3.78 -26.50
CA ALA A 229 13.16 -4.53 -26.31
C ALA A 229 11.89 -3.66 -26.43
N ILE A 230 11.98 -2.38 -26.09
CA ILE A 230 10.86 -1.42 -26.19
C ILE A 230 10.66 -0.99 -27.65
N ALA A 231 11.74 -0.81 -28.42
CA ALA A 231 11.66 -0.46 -29.84
C ALA A 231 10.96 -1.55 -30.68
N LYS A 232 11.25 -2.84 -30.41
CA LYS A 232 10.59 -3.97 -31.10
C LYS A 232 9.10 -4.11 -30.81
N ARG A 233 8.61 -3.55 -29.69
CA ARG A 233 7.17 -3.57 -29.36
C ARG A 233 6.36 -2.47 -30.06
N LYS A 234 7.01 -1.40 -30.55
CA LYS A 234 6.34 -0.33 -31.29
C LYS A 234 6.21 -0.60 -32.80
N SER A 235 6.96 -1.54 -33.37
CA SER A 235 6.90 -1.88 -34.80
C SER A 235 5.88 -2.97 -35.16
N VAL A 236 5.16 -3.54 -34.18
CA VAL A 236 4.21 -4.66 -34.41
C VAL A 236 2.75 -4.24 -34.25
N ASN A 237 2.47 -2.98 -33.89
CA ASN A 237 1.11 -2.50 -33.63
C ASN A 237 0.67 -1.35 -34.56
N GLY A 238 1.19 -1.32 -35.79
CA GLY A 238 0.98 -0.26 -36.78
C GLY A 238 0.39 -0.75 -38.10
N GLU A 239 -0.54 -1.70 -38.09
CA GLU A 239 -1.35 -2.05 -39.27
C GLU A 239 -2.80 -2.38 -38.84
N LYS A 240 -3.65 -1.35 -38.73
CA LYS A 240 -5.05 -1.34 -39.20
C LYS A 240 -5.76 -0.03 -38.82
N SER A 241 -6.48 0.51 -39.81
CA SER A 241 -7.25 1.77 -39.86
C SER A 241 -6.39 3.03 -39.88
N GLU A 242 -6.53 3.97 -40.81
CA GLU A 242 -7.78 4.50 -41.36
C GLU A 242 -7.71 4.86 -42.85
N LYS A 243 -8.91 4.82 -43.44
CA LYS A 243 -9.31 5.26 -44.77
C LYS A 243 -9.79 6.71 -44.65
N ALA A 244 -9.47 7.53 -45.66
CA ALA A 244 -9.76 8.98 -45.79
C ALA A 244 -8.81 9.84 -44.92
N GLU A 245 -8.15 10.91 -45.39
CA GLU A 245 -8.45 11.88 -46.44
C GLU A 245 -7.19 12.39 -47.16
N LYS A 246 -7.37 12.68 -48.45
CA LYS A 246 -6.89 13.85 -49.20
C LYS A 246 -5.46 14.37 -48.96
N SER A 247 -4.65 14.10 -49.98
CA SER A 247 -3.45 14.82 -50.36
C SER A 247 -3.68 16.32 -50.61
N GLU A 248 -2.81 17.17 -50.06
CA GLU A 248 -2.05 18.15 -50.86
C GLU A 248 -0.87 18.73 -50.06
N LYS A 249 0.35 18.57 -50.62
CA LYS A 249 1.49 19.51 -50.77
C LYS A 249 1.70 20.59 -49.69
N THR A 250 2.88 20.98 -49.23
CA THR A 250 4.31 20.83 -49.52
C THR A 250 4.96 21.66 -48.39
N ASP A 251 5.89 21.14 -47.60
CA ASP A 251 7.34 21.26 -47.77
C ASP A 251 7.91 22.69 -47.73
N LYS A 252 9.05 22.82 -47.01
CA LYS A 252 9.95 23.97 -46.81
C LYS A 252 9.46 25.14 -45.93
N SER A 253 10.28 25.85 -45.18
CA SER A 253 11.63 25.71 -44.57
C SER A 253 11.96 27.13 -44.12
N GLU A 254 12.51 27.30 -42.91
CA GLU A 254 13.50 28.35 -42.56
C GLU A 254 13.05 29.85 -42.70
N LYS A 255 13.47 30.84 -41.92
CA LYS A 255 14.39 31.06 -40.78
C LYS A 255 14.41 32.60 -40.57
N SER A 256 14.65 33.06 -39.33
CA SER A 256 15.19 34.39 -38.93
C SER A 256 14.37 35.64 -39.28
N ASP A 257 14.40 36.79 -38.58
CA ASP A 257 14.91 37.28 -37.29
C ASP A 257 14.33 38.72 -37.15
N LYS A 258 14.14 39.20 -35.90
CA LYS A 258 14.34 40.59 -35.38
C LYS A 258 13.71 41.79 -36.12
N THR A 259 12.83 42.58 -35.48
CA THR A 259 13.04 43.81 -34.61
C THR A 259 12.21 44.93 -35.29
N ASP A 260 11.56 45.91 -34.68
CA ASP A 260 11.57 46.53 -33.36
C ASP A 260 10.34 47.47 -33.23
N LYS A 261 10.09 47.96 -32.01
CA LYS A 261 9.49 49.28 -31.65
C LYS A 261 7.96 49.53 -31.51
N SER A 262 7.60 49.79 -30.23
CA SER A 262 6.79 50.90 -29.63
C SER A 262 5.30 51.01 -29.99
N GLU A 263 4.31 51.29 -29.12
CA GLU A 263 4.14 52.16 -27.92
C GLU A 263 3.06 51.52 -26.99
N LYS A 264 3.18 51.47 -25.65
CA LYS A 264 2.99 52.49 -24.58
C LYS A 264 1.54 52.96 -24.36
N THR A 265 0.93 52.52 -23.24
CA THR A 265 0.13 53.28 -22.23
C THR A 265 -0.33 52.30 -21.14
N GLU A 266 0.20 52.33 -19.91
CA GLU A 266 -0.22 53.14 -18.72
C GLU A 266 -1.56 52.65 -18.12
N GLU A 267 -1.51 52.04 -16.92
CA GLU A 267 -1.93 52.58 -15.60
C GLU A 267 -3.24 51.86 -15.21
N GLU A 268 -3.55 51.47 -13.97
CA GLU A 268 -3.26 52.06 -12.68
C GLU A 268 -3.54 50.98 -11.59
N ARG A 269 -2.62 50.83 -10.63
CA ARG A 269 -3.00 50.45 -9.25
C ARG A 269 -3.42 51.75 -8.55
N PRO A 270 -4.28 51.66 -7.53
CA PRO A 270 -3.75 52.13 -6.25
C PRO A 270 -4.06 51.21 -5.08
N ALA A 271 -3.15 51.30 -4.13
CA ALA A 271 -3.23 50.74 -2.80
C ALA A 271 -3.86 51.75 -1.82
N LYS A 272 -4.31 51.19 -0.69
CA LYS A 272 -4.22 51.70 0.70
C LYS A 272 -5.40 52.49 1.32
N LYS A 273 -5.79 51.90 2.46
CA LYS A 273 -6.10 52.47 3.81
C LYS A 273 -7.55 52.86 4.10
N ARG A 274 -8.10 52.24 5.15
CA ARG A 274 -8.36 52.92 6.44
C ARG A 274 -8.62 51.93 7.58
N ASN A 275 -7.78 52.03 8.60
CA ASN A 275 -8.06 51.63 9.99
C ASN A 275 -9.15 52.54 10.56
N VAL A 276 -10.02 51.99 11.41
CA VAL A 276 -10.61 52.68 12.56
C VAL A 276 -10.63 51.70 13.72
N GLU A 277 -9.76 51.95 14.70
CA GLU A 277 -9.90 51.54 16.10
C GLU A 277 -10.90 52.45 16.83
N LYS A 278 -11.48 51.92 17.91
CA LYS A 278 -12.02 52.54 19.15
C LYS A 278 -13.36 51.89 19.54
N GLU A 279 -13.71 51.62 20.80
CA GLU A 279 -13.07 51.62 22.12
C GLU A 279 -14.14 50.99 23.06
N ASP A 280 -13.69 50.28 24.09
CA ASP A 280 -14.28 50.11 25.43
C ASP A 280 -15.77 49.82 25.65
N LYS A 281 -16.03 48.71 26.37
CA LYS A 281 -16.52 48.80 27.76
C LYS A 281 -16.25 47.55 28.60
N GLU A 282 -15.36 47.76 29.55
CA GLU A 282 -15.07 46.99 30.76
C GLU A 282 -16.24 47.02 31.78
N LYS A 283 -16.23 46.03 32.71
CA LYS A 283 -16.96 45.89 34.01
C LYS A 283 -18.06 44.82 34.06
N LYS A 284 -17.76 43.68 34.71
CA LYS A 284 -18.05 43.49 36.15
C LYS A 284 -17.35 42.26 36.73
N THR A 285 -16.55 42.51 37.74
CA THR A 285 -15.97 41.54 38.68
C THR A 285 -16.91 41.33 39.88
N LYS A 286 -16.74 40.17 40.54
CA LYS A 286 -17.02 39.82 41.95
C LYS A 286 -18.46 39.57 42.41
N GLU A 287 -18.69 38.34 42.89
CA GLU A 287 -18.94 37.97 44.30
C GLU A 287 -18.71 36.45 44.43
N ARG A 288 -17.59 35.97 44.98
CA ARG A 288 -17.43 35.50 46.38
C ARG A 288 -18.73 35.47 47.21
N LYS A 289 -19.26 34.27 47.39
CA LYS A 289 -19.53 33.69 48.71
C LYS A 289 -19.20 32.20 48.66
#